data_AF-A0A2J8A8C7-F1
#
_entry.id   AF-A0A2J8A8C7-F1
#
_cell.length_a   1.000
_cell.length_b   1.000
_cell.length_c   1.000
_cell.angle_alpha   90.00
_cell.angle_beta   90.00
_cell.angle_gamma   90.00
#
_symmetry.space_group_name_H-M   'P 1'
#
loop_
_entity.id
_entity.type
_entity.pdbx_description
1 polymer ?
#
loop_
_entity_poly.entity_id
_entity_poly.type
_entity_poly.pdbx_seq_one_letter_code
_entity_poly.pdbx_strand_id
1 'polypeptide(L)'
;MARNEEKAQSMLNRFLAGKQGDARGPKAKRPYLASECRDLVEADKWRSQIIREVGKKAVLDWEEREMERQAALSSVAARGGGAGGGGGEGEEERFIAYVPLPDQQAIEAKILEMKRSDLLSKYTSEALVQQQASARSLLNKK
;
A
#
# COMPACT_ATOMS: atom_id res chain seq x y z
N MET A 1 21.72 26.28 -15.75
CA MET A 1 20.66 27.30 -15.87
C MET A 1 19.24 26.78 -15.55
N ALA A 2 19.06 25.53 -15.08
CA ALA A 2 17.72 24.95 -14.79
C ALA A 2 16.93 25.64 -13.65
N ARG A 3 17.62 26.23 -12.66
CA ARG A 3 16.98 26.75 -11.45
C ARG A 3 16.12 28.01 -11.65
N ASN A 4 16.38 28.78 -12.71
CA ASN A 4 15.58 29.96 -13.06
C ASN A 4 14.36 29.57 -13.88
N GLU A 5 14.56 28.67 -14.85
CA GLU A 5 13.51 28.11 -15.68
C GLU A 5 12.48 27.32 -14.86
N GLU A 6 12.92 26.48 -13.92
CA GLU A 6 12.03 25.76 -13.00
C GLU A 6 11.17 26.70 -12.15
N LYS A 7 11.74 27.82 -11.67
CA LYS A 7 10.99 28.83 -10.91
C LYS A 7 9.96 29.56 -11.78
N ALA A 8 10.35 29.94 -13.00
CA ALA A 8 9.46 30.57 -13.96
C ALA A 8 8.32 29.62 -14.37
N GLN A 9 8.63 28.35 -14.65
CA GLN A 9 7.64 27.31 -14.96
C GLN A 9 6.71 27.03 -13.76
N SER A 10 7.24 27.01 -12.53
CA SER A 10 6.43 26.84 -11.32
C SER A 10 5.43 27.99 -11.12
N MET A 11 5.88 29.24 -11.28
CA MET A 11 4.99 30.41 -11.24
C MET A 11 3.96 30.39 -12.37
N LEU A 12 4.38 30.03 -13.58
CA LEU A 12 3.49 29.90 -14.74
C LEU A 12 2.43 28.82 -14.51
N ASN A 13 2.81 27.65 -14.01
CA ASN A 13 1.88 26.56 -13.72
C ASN A 13 0.85 26.95 -12.65
N ARG A 14 1.29 27.66 -11.59
CA ARG A 14 0.38 28.20 -10.57
C ARG A 14 -0.59 29.23 -11.16
N PHE A 15 -0.12 30.11 -12.03
CA PHE A 15 -0.94 31.11 -12.71
C PHE A 15 -1.96 30.46 -13.67
N LEU A 16 -1.52 29.50 -14.48
CA LEU A 16 -2.40 28.76 -15.40
C LEU A 16 -3.45 27.96 -14.64
N ALA A 17 -3.07 27.33 -13.51
CA ALA A 17 -4.01 26.63 -12.63
C ALA A 17 -5.03 27.59 -11.99
N GLY A 18 -4.59 28.78 -11.55
CA GLY A 18 -5.47 29.84 -11.06
C GLY A 18 -6.46 30.31 -12.13
N LYS A 19 -5.98 30.61 -13.33
CA LYS A 19 -6.81 31.05 -14.46
C LYS A 19 -7.82 29.98 -14.91
N GLN A 20 -7.44 28.70 -14.88
CA GLN A 20 -8.37 27.60 -15.10
C GLN A 20 -9.38 27.43 -13.97
N GLY A 21 -8.97 27.71 -12.73
CA GLY A 21 -9.85 27.74 -11.56
C GLY A 21 -10.92 28.82 -11.69
N ASP A 22 -10.52 30.03 -12.08
CA ASP A 22 -11.42 31.15 -12.32
C ASP A 22 -12.39 30.86 -13.47
N ALA A 23 -11.91 30.23 -14.55
CA ALA A 23 -12.75 29.81 -15.68
C ALA A 23 -13.78 28.72 -15.30
N ARG A 24 -13.47 27.87 -14.31
CA ARG A 24 -14.39 26.83 -13.81
C ARG A 24 -15.38 27.35 -12.78
N GLY A 25 -15.21 28.57 -12.28
CA GLY A 25 -16.06 29.17 -11.24
C GLY A 25 -15.94 28.47 -9.88
N PRO A 26 -16.72 28.92 -8.88
CA PRO A 26 -16.73 28.31 -7.56
C PRO A 26 -17.19 26.84 -7.65
N LYS A 27 -16.48 25.95 -6.96
CA LYS A 27 -16.87 24.54 -6.88
C LYS A 27 -18.26 24.45 -6.24
N ALA A 28 -19.25 24.03 -7.04
CA ALA A 28 -20.60 23.80 -6.54
C ALA A 28 -20.55 22.79 -5.38
N LYS A 29 -21.27 23.09 -4.29
CA LYS A 29 -21.42 22.19 -3.16
C LYS A 29 -22.61 21.28 -3.40
N ARG A 30 -22.50 20.03 -2.96
CA ARG A 30 -23.64 19.11 -2.94
C ARG A 30 -24.76 19.68 -2.06
N PRO A 31 -26.03 19.56 -2.47
CA PRO A 31 -27.17 19.87 -1.61
C PRO A 31 -27.15 19.06 -0.31
N TYR A 32 -27.76 19.59 0.75
CA TYR A 32 -27.82 18.91 2.04
C TYR A 32 -28.88 17.80 2.02
N LEU A 33 -30.05 18.09 1.44
CA LEU A 33 -31.13 17.12 1.29
C LEU A 33 -31.11 16.50 -0.10
N ALA A 34 -31.16 15.17 -0.16
CA ALA A 34 -31.21 14.44 -1.43
C ALA A 34 -32.45 14.79 -2.26
N SER A 35 -33.57 15.15 -1.61
CA SER A 35 -34.82 15.57 -2.26
C SER A 35 -34.71 16.89 -3.04
N GLU A 36 -33.66 17.68 -2.81
CA GLU A 36 -33.41 18.93 -3.54
C GLU A 36 -32.79 18.66 -4.93
N CYS A 37 -32.16 17.50 -5.14
CA CYS A 37 -31.67 17.09 -6.45
C CYS A 37 -32.82 16.56 -7.31
N ARG A 38 -33.20 17.31 -8.35
CA ARG A 38 -34.27 16.94 -9.28
C ARG A 38 -33.76 16.43 -10.63
N ASP A 39 -32.44 16.45 -10.85
CA ASP A 39 -31.80 15.97 -12.07
C ASP A 39 -30.95 14.71 -11.79
N LEU A 40 -31.03 13.74 -12.69
CA LEU A 40 -30.31 12.47 -12.58
C LEU A 40 -28.81 12.64 -12.81
N VAL A 41 -28.40 13.54 -13.72
CA VAL A 41 -26.98 13.76 -14.04
C VAL A 41 -26.26 14.43 -12.86
N GLU A 42 -26.91 15.40 -12.23
CA GLU A 42 -26.41 16.00 -11.00
C GLU A 42 -26.32 14.98 -9.85
N ALA A 43 -27.31 14.10 -9.70
CA ALA A 43 -27.29 13.06 -8.67
C ALA A 43 -26.08 12.11 -8.85
N ASP A 44 -25.81 11.66 -10.08
CA ASP A 44 -24.65 10.80 -10.36
C ASP A 44 -23.30 11.49 -10.13
N LYS A 45 -23.23 12.81 -10.40
CA LYS A 45 -22.06 13.63 -10.08
C LYS A 45 -21.82 13.67 -8.57
N TRP A 46 -22.86 13.92 -7.76
CA TRP A 46 -22.74 13.97 -6.31
C TRP A 46 -22.46 12.60 -5.70
N ARG A 47 -23.07 11.54 -6.22
CA ARG A 47 -22.76 10.14 -5.85
C ARG A 47 -21.29 9.82 -6.07
N SER A 48 -20.76 10.15 -7.24
CA SER A 48 -19.34 9.94 -7.57
C SER A 48 -18.42 10.72 -6.64
N GLN A 49 -18.80 11.94 -6.26
CA GLN A 49 -18.05 12.72 -5.29
C GLN A 49 -18.04 12.06 -3.90
N ILE A 50 -19.19 11.59 -3.41
CA ILE A 50 -19.31 10.91 -2.12
C ILE A 50 -18.43 9.66 -2.10
N ILE A 51 -18.49 8.83 -3.13
CA ILE A 51 -17.67 7.60 -3.22
C ILE A 51 -16.18 7.92 -3.13
N ARG A 52 -15.72 8.98 -3.81
CA ARG A 52 -14.31 9.41 -3.74
C ARG A 52 -13.93 9.94 -2.36
N GLU A 53 -14.80 10.72 -1.73
CA GLU A 53 -14.56 11.27 -0.38
C GLU A 53 -14.49 10.15 0.66
N VAL A 54 -15.42 9.19 0.62
CA VAL A 54 -15.44 8.01 1.48
C VAL A 54 -14.20 7.14 1.23
N GLY A 55 -13.83 6.91 -0.03
CA GLY A 55 -12.63 6.13 -0.36
C GLY A 55 -11.35 6.76 0.19
N LYS A 56 -11.20 8.09 0.07
CA LYS A 56 -10.06 8.80 0.67
C LYS A 56 -10.05 8.72 2.18
N LYS A 57 -11.21 8.91 2.82
CA LYS A 57 -11.33 8.79 4.28
C LYS A 57 -11.01 7.37 4.74
N ALA A 58 -11.53 6.35 4.08
CA ALA A 58 -11.27 4.95 4.43
C ALA A 58 -9.78 4.59 4.33
N VAL A 59 -9.05 5.12 3.34
CA VAL A 59 -7.60 4.95 3.23
C VAL A 59 -6.87 5.66 4.38
N LEU A 60 -7.20 6.91 4.67
CA LEU A 60 -6.60 7.65 5.79
C LEU A 60 -6.85 6.97 7.14
N ASP A 61 -8.10 6.57 7.39
CA ASP A 61 -8.50 5.84 8.60
C ASP A 61 -7.75 4.50 8.69
N TRP A 62 -7.47 3.84 7.55
CA TRP A 62 -6.68 2.61 7.50
C TRP A 62 -5.19 2.86 7.78
N GLU A 63 -4.61 3.91 7.20
CA GLU A 63 -3.21 4.30 7.39
C GLU A 63 -2.96 4.68 8.85
N GLU A 64 -3.84 5.46 9.48
CA GLU A 64 -3.77 5.81 10.89
C GLU A 64 -3.79 4.56 11.77
N ARG A 65 -4.72 3.64 11.51
CA ARG A 65 -4.80 2.35 12.21
C ARG A 65 -3.56 1.47 11.97
N GLU A 66 -2.97 1.48 10.79
CA GLU A 66 -1.73 0.74 10.53
C GLU A 66 -0.53 1.39 11.23
N MET A 67 -0.44 2.72 11.27
CA MET A 67 0.58 3.44 12.04
C MET A 67 0.47 3.15 13.53
N GLU A 68 -0.74 3.19 14.10
CA GLU A 68 -0.99 2.77 15.49
C GLU A 68 -0.57 1.32 15.72
N ARG A 69 -0.91 0.40 14.79
CA ARG A 69 -0.49 -1.00 14.84
C ARG A 69 1.03 -1.16 14.79
N GLN A 70 1.72 -0.44 13.91
CA GLN A 70 3.19 -0.45 13.83
C GLN A 70 3.84 0.19 15.06
N ALA A 71 3.27 1.25 15.61
CA ALA A 71 3.71 1.87 16.86
C ALA A 71 3.56 0.91 18.05
N ALA A 72 2.43 0.20 18.13
CA ALA A 72 2.20 -0.83 19.15
C ALA A 72 3.20 -1.98 19.02
N LEU A 73 3.41 -2.54 17.83
CA LEU A 73 4.39 -3.60 17.58
C LEU A 73 5.82 -3.16 17.88
N SER A 74 6.20 -1.95 17.46
CA SER A 74 7.53 -1.41 17.75
C SER A 74 7.73 -1.15 19.25
N SER A 75 6.69 -0.76 19.98
CA SER A 75 6.74 -0.64 21.44
C SER A 75 6.88 -2.01 22.14
N VAL A 76 6.22 -3.05 21.63
CA VAL A 76 6.34 -4.44 22.13
C VAL A 76 7.72 -5.01 21.81
N ALA A 77 8.25 -4.74 20.62
CA ALA A 77 9.61 -5.12 20.23
C ALA A 77 10.68 -4.39 21.07
N ALA A 78 10.47 -3.09 21.36
CA ALA A 78 11.39 -2.30 22.18
C ALA A 78 11.40 -2.70 23.66
N ARG A 79 10.30 -3.26 24.18
CA ARG A 79 10.22 -3.72 25.57
C ARG A 79 10.93 -5.05 25.84
N GLY A 80 11.39 -5.75 24.79
CA GLY A 80 11.93 -7.11 24.91
C GLY A 80 10.83 -8.09 25.31
N GLY A 81 10.73 -9.21 24.60
CA GLY A 81 9.69 -10.22 24.84
C GLY A 81 9.68 -10.70 26.29
N GLY A 82 8.79 -10.12 27.10
CA GLY A 82 8.52 -10.50 28.48
C GLY A 82 7.04 -10.80 28.60
N ALA A 83 6.70 -12.09 28.61
CA ALA A 83 5.39 -12.55 29.01
C ALA A 83 5.14 -12.10 30.46
N GLY A 84 4.27 -11.12 30.64
CA GLY A 84 3.89 -10.59 31.94
C GLY A 84 2.42 -10.22 31.91
N GLY A 85 1.58 -11.15 32.40
CA GLY A 85 0.16 -10.93 32.57
C GLY A 85 -0.12 -9.80 33.55
N GLY A 86 -1.14 -9.01 33.25
CA GLY A 86 -1.70 -7.99 34.13
C GLY A 86 -3.11 -7.69 33.65
N GLY A 87 -4.09 -8.23 34.38
CA GLY A 87 -5.51 -8.02 34.10
C GLY A 87 -5.93 -6.57 34.25
N GLY A 88 -6.81 -6.14 33.36
CA GLY A 88 -7.60 -4.92 33.46
C GLY A 88 -9.01 -5.27 32.99
N GLU A 89 -9.95 -5.21 33.93
CA GLU A 89 -11.37 -5.44 33.72
C GLU A 89 -11.98 -4.27 32.92
N GLY A 90 -12.95 -4.58 32.04
CA GLY A 90 -14.02 -3.63 31.71
C GLY A 90 -13.93 -2.88 30.39
N GLU A 91 -14.03 -3.59 29.28
CA GLU A 91 -14.96 -3.32 28.16
C GLU A 91 -14.83 -4.52 27.21
N GLU A 92 -15.89 -4.91 26.48
CA GLU A 92 -15.80 -5.94 25.44
C GLU A 92 -14.99 -5.40 24.24
N GLU A 93 -13.72 -5.08 24.48
CA GLU A 93 -12.73 -4.81 23.46
C GLU A 93 -12.56 -6.11 22.68
N ARG A 94 -13.20 -6.19 21.51
CA ARG A 94 -13.00 -7.31 20.58
C ARG A 94 -11.51 -7.53 20.42
N PHE A 95 -11.02 -8.66 20.92
CA PHE A 95 -9.63 -9.05 20.83
C PHE A 95 -9.22 -9.12 19.36
N ILE A 96 -8.42 -8.15 18.90
CA ILE A 96 -7.85 -8.15 17.55
C ILE A 96 -6.43 -8.73 17.69
N ALA A 97 -6.27 -10.01 17.37
CA ALA A 97 -4.96 -10.62 17.23
C ALA A 97 -4.25 -10.00 16.02
N TYR A 98 -3.21 -9.20 16.26
CA TYR A 98 -2.43 -8.64 15.16
C TYR A 98 -1.55 -9.74 14.54
N VAL A 99 -1.85 -10.11 13.30
CA VAL A 99 -0.99 -10.95 12.48
C VAL A 99 -0.12 -10.03 11.61
N PRO A 100 1.22 -10.15 11.66
CA PRO A 100 2.10 -9.39 10.78
C PRO A 100 1.82 -9.72 9.33
N LEU A 101 1.32 -8.74 8.57
CA LEU A 101 1.22 -8.86 7.12
C LEU A 101 2.57 -8.46 6.50
N PRO A 102 3.18 -9.33 5.68
CA PRO A 102 4.38 -8.98 4.94
C PRO A 102 4.16 -7.75 4.05
N ASP A 103 5.17 -6.91 3.96
CA ASP A 103 5.16 -5.77 3.04
C ASP A 103 5.22 -6.25 1.57
N GLN A 104 4.87 -5.35 0.64
CA GLN A 104 4.85 -5.66 -0.79
C GLN A 104 6.20 -6.20 -1.29
N GLN A 105 7.31 -5.70 -0.74
CA GLN A 105 8.66 -6.13 -1.09
C GLN A 105 8.96 -7.55 -0.61
N ALA A 106 8.59 -7.92 0.62
CA ALA A 106 8.75 -9.29 1.11
C ALA A 106 7.89 -10.27 0.30
N ILE A 107 6.67 -9.87 -0.08
CA ILE A 107 5.80 -10.67 -0.94
C ILE A 107 6.46 -10.91 -2.30
N GLU A 108 6.95 -9.86 -2.95
CA GLU A 108 7.62 -9.96 -4.25
C GLU A 108 8.90 -10.79 -4.18
N ALA A 109 9.73 -10.60 -3.17
CA ALA A 109 10.94 -11.38 -2.95
C ALA A 109 10.60 -12.86 -2.76
N LYS A 110 9.56 -13.17 -1.99
CA LYS A 110 9.13 -14.55 -1.77
C LYS A 110 8.59 -15.20 -3.04
N ILE A 111 7.83 -14.45 -3.84
CA ILE A 111 7.34 -14.91 -5.14
C ILE A 111 8.51 -15.16 -6.10
N LEU A 112 9.51 -14.27 -6.13
CA LEU A 112 10.70 -14.43 -6.97
C LEU A 112 11.52 -15.65 -6.55
N GLU A 113 11.70 -15.88 -5.24
CA GLU A 113 12.39 -17.05 -4.71
C GLU A 113 11.68 -18.35 -5.11
N MET A 114 10.35 -18.41 -4.94
CA MET A 114 9.53 -19.56 -5.32
C MET A 114 9.59 -19.83 -6.83
N LYS A 115 9.47 -18.77 -7.66
CA LYS A 115 9.61 -18.90 -9.12
C LYS A 115 11.01 -19.37 -9.51
N ARG A 116 12.05 -18.89 -8.83
CA ARG A 116 13.43 -19.33 -9.05
C ARG A 116 13.59 -20.82 -8.70
N SER A 117 13.05 -21.29 -7.59
CA SER A 117 13.11 -22.70 -7.22
C SER A 117 12.33 -23.59 -8.19
N ASP A 118 11.17 -23.14 -8.67
CA ASP A 118 10.34 -23.89 -9.63
C ASP A 118 10.99 -23.97 -11.02
N LEU A 119 11.66 -22.91 -11.46
CA LEU A 119 12.44 -22.95 -12.68
C LEU A 119 13.63 -23.88 -12.52
N LEU A 120 14.34 -23.77 -11.40
CA LEU A 120 15.45 -24.69 -11.11
C LEU A 120 14.96 -26.12 -11.10
N SER A 121 13.86 -26.47 -10.41
CA SER A 121 13.34 -27.83 -10.38
C SER A 121 12.94 -28.36 -11.77
N LYS A 122 12.37 -27.52 -12.64
CA LYS A 122 12.01 -27.89 -14.02
C LYS A 122 13.23 -28.15 -14.90
N TYR A 123 14.28 -27.36 -14.76
CA TYR A 123 15.46 -27.40 -15.64
C TYR A 123 16.62 -28.20 -15.06
N THR A 124 16.62 -28.50 -13.77
CA THR A 124 17.43 -29.57 -13.18
C THR A 124 16.73 -30.90 -13.45
N SER A 125 16.67 -31.32 -14.72
CA SER A 125 16.29 -32.69 -15.03
C SER A 125 17.25 -33.62 -14.27
N GLU A 126 16.72 -34.71 -13.70
CA GLU A 126 17.54 -35.67 -12.95
C GLU A 126 18.74 -36.16 -13.78
N ALA A 127 18.56 -36.27 -15.11
CA ALA A 127 19.60 -36.60 -16.06
C ALA A 127 20.74 -35.56 -16.12
N LEU A 128 20.43 -34.25 -16.16
CA LEU A 128 21.45 -33.20 -16.18
C LEU A 128 22.20 -33.12 -14.85
N VAL A 129 21.49 -33.35 -13.73
CA VAL A 129 22.10 -33.43 -12.39
C VAL A 129 23.02 -34.64 -12.27
N GLN A 130 22.64 -35.81 -12.79
CA GLN A 130 23.47 -37.01 -12.83
C GLN A 130 24.71 -36.86 -13.73
N GLN A 131 24.54 -36.20 -14.89
CA GLN A 131 25.67 -35.87 -15.77
C GLN A 131 26.61 -34.87 -15.11
N GLN A 132 26.09 -33.83 -14.46
CA GLN A 132 26.89 -32.88 -13.69
C GLN A 132 27.62 -33.56 -12.52
N ALA A 133 26.96 -34.46 -11.79
CA ALA A 133 27.56 -35.22 -10.69
C ALA A 133 28.66 -36.17 -11.18
N SER A 134 28.44 -36.86 -12.29
CA SER A 134 29.44 -37.75 -12.91
C SER A 134 30.64 -36.97 -13.43
N ALA A 135 30.41 -35.86 -14.13
CA ALA A 135 31.47 -34.97 -14.62
C ALA A 135 32.26 -34.35 -13.45
N ARG A 136 31.58 -33.93 -12.38
CA ARG A 136 32.22 -33.38 -11.17
C ARG A 136 33.03 -34.43 -10.40
N SER A 137 32.57 -35.68 -10.37
CA SER A 137 33.32 -36.80 -9.78
C SER A 137 34.61 -37.09 -10.56
N LEU A 138 34.59 -36.94 -11.89
CA LEU A 138 35.79 -37.07 -12.71
C LEU A 138 36.78 -35.91 -12.51
N LEU A 139 36.28 -34.68 -12.34
CA LEU A 139 37.12 -33.49 -12.14
C LEU A 139 37.70 -33.36 -10.72
N ASN A 140 37.07 -33.95 -9.70
CA ASN A 140 37.54 -33.92 -8.31
C ASN A 140 38.43 -35.11 -7.92
N LYS A 141 38.81 -35.96 -8.87
CA LYS A 141 39.87 -36.95 -8.67
C LYS A 141 41.21 -36.24 -8.86
N LYS A 142 41.93 -36.01 -7.76
CA LYS A 142 43.38 -35.78 -7.82
C LYS A 142 44.07 -37.04 -8.33
#